data_AF-A0A1H5XAY5-F1
#
_entry.id   AF-A0A1H5XAY5-F1
#
_cell.length_a   1.000
_cell.length_b   1.000
_cell.length_c   1.000
_cell.angle_alpha   90.00
_cell.angle_beta   90.00
_cell.angle_gamma   90.00
#
_symmetry.space_group_name_H-M   'P 1'
#
loop_
_entity.id
_entity.type
_entity.pdbx_description
1 polymer ?
#
loop_
_entity_poly.entity_id
_entity_poly.type
_entity_poly.pdbx_seq_one_letter_code
_entity_poly.pdbx_strand_id
1 'polypeptide(L)'
;MEQHLQAKGKTILYGDTDSFIEKRLIPEDLPIGRVIDPKKFIEKQEYIKSLYSADKNSRIEIREFKELRYATCLEFGDSEGFVAVSETGEMISVLKSPYSKMQNFLGIAFANAVMVGGSRLDCYACDNLEPTYCRRGFIPICKIKFDERYAQKMAKYYSSHPDIVFFIYCGDPVYTYWQKMNDGLYMAWDNYEYVPYIKEIQELIGAPVDGKDYKFAGKFRDMIWGKWNGGLKREFMFRPNKLMNYVCSNAKRLDGWMH
;
A
#
# COMPACT_ATOMS: atom_id res chain seq x y z
N MET A 1 13.41 -23.48 -27.57
CA MET A 1 12.54 -23.15 -28.70
C MET A 1 11.55 -22.09 -28.21
N GLU A 2 11.99 -20.84 -28.26
CA GLU A 2 11.20 -19.66 -27.86
C GLU A 2 10.11 -19.41 -28.91
N GLN A 3 8.86 -19.23 -28.48
CA GLN A 3 7.81 -18.70 -29.34
C GLN A 3 7.33 -17.35 -28.83
N HIS A 4 7.56 -16.34 -29.67
CA HIS A 4 6.92 -15.03 -29.65
C HIS A 4 5.40 -15.16 -29.74
N LEU A 5 4.68 -14.49 -28.81
CA LEU A 5 3.30 -14.09 -29.01
C LEU A 5 3.11 -12.61 -28.65
N GLN A 6 3.18 -11.79 -29.71
CA GLN A 6 2.49 -10.51 -29.79
C GLN A 6 1.00 -10.76 -29.53
N ALA A 7 0.46 -10.11 -28.51
CA ALA A 7 -0.99 -9.88 -28.41
C ALA A 7 -1.19 -8.46 -27.90
N LYS A 8 -1.84 -7.65 -28.76
CA LYS A 8 -2.31 -6.29 -28.50
C LYS A 8 -3.37 -6.34 -27.39
N GLY A 9 -3.33 -5.37 -26.48
CA GLY A 9 -4.29 -5.23 -25.36
C GLY A 9 -3.90 -6.03 -24.12
N LYS A 10 -2.73 -5.78 -23.53
CA LYS A 10 -2.27 -6.48 -22.32
C LYS A 10 -2.31 -5.55 -21.12
N THR A 11 -3.20 -5.84 -20.18
CA THR A 11 -3.01 -5.48 -18.77
C THR A 11 -1.85 -6.34 -18.28
N ILE A 12 -0.72 -5.72 -18.00
CA ILE A 12 0.46 -6.39 -17.49
C ILE A 12 0.34 -6.46 -15.96
N LEU A 13 0.02 -7.64 -15.45
CA LEU A 13 0.32 -8.05 -14.08
C LEU A 13 1.09 -9.37 -14.20
N TYR A 14 2.42 -9.31 -14.29
CA TYR A 14 3.30 -10.50 -14.19
C TYR A 14 3.66 -10.70 -12.71
N GLY A 15 3.78 -11.90 -12.14
CA GLY A 15 3.88 -13.25 -12.70
C GLY A 15 3.83 -14.35 -11.61
N ASP A 16 4.45 -15.50 -11.91
CA ASP A 16 4.36 -16.81 -11.24
C ASP A 16 4.70 -16.80 -9.73
N THR A 17 3.80 -17.33 -8.89
CA THR A 17 3.78 -17.18 -7.41
C THR A 17 5.06 -17.63 -6.71
N ASP A 18 5.82 -18.56 -7.28
CA ASP A 18 7.03 -19.12 -6.67
C ASP A 18 8.29 -18.25 -6.86
N SER A 19 8.22 -17.23 -7.71
CA SER A 19 9.38 -16.40 -8.08
C SER A 19 9.38 -14.98 -7.48
N PHE A 20 8.31 -14.56 -6.79
CA PHE A 20 8.11 -13.16 -6.38
C PHE A 20 8.64 -12.80 -4.99
N ILE A 21 9.12 -13.78 -4.23
CA ILE A 21 9.71 -13.53 -2.92
C ILE A 21 11.21 -13.21 -3.10
N GLU A 22 11.53 -12.12 -3.79
CA GLU A 22 12.91 -11.63 -3.88
C GLU A 22 13.16 -10.49 -2.89
N LYS A 23 14.11 -10.74 -1.99
CA LYS A 23 14.72 -9.88 -0.97
C LYS A 23 14.46 -8.37 -1.17
N ARG A 24 13.41 -7.85 -0.52
CA ARG A 24 13.39 -6.47 -0.07
C ARG A 24 14.66 -6.27 0.78
N LEU A 25 15.30 -5.09 0.74
CA LEU A 25 16.33 -4.73 1.73
C LEU A 25 15.64 -4.70 3.10
N ILE A 26 15.56 -5.87 3.74
CA ILE A 26 14.92 -6.10 5.03
C ILE A 26 15.93 -5.60 6.08
N PRO A 27 15.61 -4.56 6.87
CA PRO A 27 16.41 -4.21 8.03
C PRO A 27 16.54 -5.44 8.95
N GLU A 28 17.76 -5.78 9.35
CA GLU A 28 18.08 -7.04 10.07
C GLU A 28 17.42 -7.16 11.46
N ASP A 29 16.77 -6.09 11.94
CA ASP A 29 16.34 -5.93 13.33
C ASP A 29 14.82 -5.80 13.52
N LEU A 30 13.99 -6.21 12.54
CA LEU A 30 12.53 -6.09 12.68
C LEU A 30 11.94 -7.21 13.55
N PRO A 31 11.10 -6.87 14.56
CA PRO A 31 10.45 -7.85 15.42
C PRO A 31 9.57 -8.84 14.64
N ILE A 32 9.43 -10.04 15.22
CA ILE A 32 8.64 -11.16 14.67
C ILE A 32 7.15 -10.79 14.75
N GLY A 33 6.47 -10.96 13.61
CA GLY A 33 5.07 -10.61 13.35
C GLY A 33 4.08 -10.71 14.51
N ARG A 34 3.19 -9.72 14.61
CA ARG A 34 2.02 -9.72 15.49
C ARG A 34 1.15 -10.91 15.13
N VAL A 35 1.21 -11.98 15.92
CA VAL A 35 0.33 -13.14 15.76
C VAL A 35 -1.10 -12.66 16.02
N ILE A 36 -1.91 -12.61 14.97
CA ILE A 36 -3.34 -12.33 15.11
C ILE A 36 -3.97 -13.57 15.72
N ASP A 37 -4.71 -13.38 16.82
CA ASP A 37 -5.53 -14.44 17.41
C ASP A 37 -6.43 -15.06 16.32
N PRO A 38 -6.21 -16.35 15.96
CA PRO A 38 -6.94 -16.98 14.87
C PRO A 38 -8.45 -16.95 15.06
N LYS A 39 -8.95 -16.99 16.31
CA LYS A 39 -10.40 -16.93 16.58
C LYS A 39 -10.98 -15.56 16.23
N LYS A 40 -10.32 -14.49 16.66
CA LYS A 40 -10.72 -13.11 16.33
C LYS A 40 -10.61 -12.83 14.84
N PHE A 41 -9.64 -13.44 14.16
CA PHE A 41 -9.54 -13.36 12.71
C PHE A 41 -10.73 -14.04 12.03
N ILE A 42 -11.09 -15.26 12.43
CA ILE A 42 -12.22 -16.02 11.87
C ILE A 42 -13.54 -15.26 12.05
N GLU A 43 -13.83 -14.71 13.23
CA GLU A 43 -15.05 -13.92 13.48
C GLU A 43 -15.13 -12.69 12.57
N LYS A 44 -14.01 -11.99 12.42
CA LYS A 44 -13.88 -10.84 11.52
C LYS A 44 -14.01 -11.24 10.05
N GLN A 45 -13.48 -12.40 9.66
CA GLN A 45 -13.57 -12.95 8.30
C GLN A 45 -15.01 -13.24 7.91
N GLU A 46 -15.76 -13.93 8.78
CA GLU A 46 -17.19 -14.21 8.56
C GLU A 46 -17.99 -12.90 8.42
N TYR A 47 -17.63 -11.88 9.20
CA TYR A 47 -18.19 -10.55 9.02
C TYR A 47 -17.91 -9.98 7.62
N ILE A 48 -16.67 -9.98 7.11
CA ILE A 48 -16.42 -9.47 5.74
C ILE A 48 -17.14 -10.33 4.68
N LYS A 49 -17.11 -11.66 4.79
CA LYS A 49 -17.83 -12.54 3.87
C LYS A 49 -19.33 -12.21 3.82
N SER A 50 -19.90 -11.74 4.92
CA SER A 50 -21.29 -11.27 4.94
C SER A 50 -21.50 -9.95 4.18
N LEU A 51 -20.45 -9.11 4.04
CA LEU A 51 -20.51 -7.81 3.37
C LEU A 51 -20.41 -7.89 1.84
N TYR A 52 -19.86 -8.97 1.28
CA TYR A 52 -19.78 -9.16 -0.17
C TYR A 52 -20.57 -10.39 -0.64
N SER A 53 -21.43 -10.20 -1.63
CA SER A 53 -22.22 -11.27 -2.27
C SER A 53 -21.40 -12.14 -3.23
N ALA A 54 -20.21 -11.68 -3.62
CA ALA A 54 -19.37 -12.30 -4.64
C ALA A 54 -18.39 -13.31 -4.01
N ASP A 55 -18.64 -14.58 -4.29
CA ASP A 55 -17.77 -15.73 -3.99
C ASP A 55 -17.66 -16.09 -2.50
N LYS A 56 -18.78 -16.58 -1.95
CA LYS A 56 -18.88 -17.21 -0.62
C LYS A 56 -17.88 -18.36 -0.40
N ASN A 57 -17.20 -18.82 -1.46
CA ASN A 57 -16.20 -19.89 -1.42
C ASN A 57 -14.74 -19.39 -1.41
N SER A 58 -14.51 -18.08 -1.39
CA SER A 58 -13.15 -17.53 -1.22
C SER A 58 -12.63 -17.89 0.18
N ARG A 59 -11.85 -18.96 0.25
CA ARG A 59 -11.08 -19.32 1.45
C ARG A 59 -9.97 -18.29 1.64
N ILE A 60 -9.82 -17.79 2.85
CA ILE A 60 -8.73 -16.89 3.22
C ILE A 60 -7.98 -17.55 4.35
N GLU A 61 -6.71 -17.86 4.10
CA GLU A 61 -5.86 -18.58 5.03
C GLU A 61 -4.69 -17.68 5.45
N ILE A 62 -4.38 -17.69 6.75
CA ILE A 62 -3.11 -17.13 7.21
C ILE A 62 -2.04 -18.18 6.91
N ARG A 63 -1.06 -17.81 6.09
CA ARG A 63 0.09 -18.66 5.78
C ARG A 63 1.38 -18.05 6.32
N GLU A 64 2.34 -18.89 6.65
CA GLU A 64 3.69 -18.43 6.96
C GLU A 64 4.58 -18.57 5.72
N PHE A 65 5.29 -17.49 5.39
CA PHE A 65 6.34 -17.49 4.37
C PHE A 65 7.65 -17.13 5.06
N LYS A 66 8.69 -17.94 4.84
CA LYS A 66 9.97 -17.81 5.56
C LYS A 66 10.60 -16.42 5.39
N GLU A 67 10.44 -15.84 4.21
CA GLU A 67 10.97 -14.55 3.81
C GLU A 67 10.09 -13.37 4.27
N LEU A 68 8.83 -13.64 4.66
CA LEU A 68 7.87 -12.66 5.16
C LEU A 68 7.44 -12.96 6.61
N ARG A 69 8.30 -13.62 7.39
CA ARG A 69 8.04 -14.00 8.80
C ARG A 69 7.71 -12.83 9.74
N TYR A 70 7.97 -11.59 9.31
CA TYR A 70 7.67 -10.35 10.01
C TYR A 70 6.32 -9.74 9.60
N ALA A 71 5.55 -10.44 8.78
CA ALA A 71 4.27 -10.00 8.26
C ALA A 71 3.18 -11.04 8.45
N THR A 72 1.96 -10.56 8.69
CA THR A 72 0.75 -11.36 8.52
C THR A 72 0.48 -11.53 7.04
N CYS A 73 0.41 -12.78 6.62
CA CYS A 73 0.39 -13.18 5.22
C CYS A 73 -0.94 -13.88 4.94
N LEU A 74 -1.80 -13.25 4.14
CA LEU A 74 -3.14 -13.74 3.81
C LEU A 74 -3.16 -14.28 2.39
N GLU A 75 -3.36 -15.59 2.24
CA GLU A 75 -3.58 -16.23 0.95
C GLU A 75 -5.08 -16.30 0.64
N PHE A 76 -5.44 -16.03 -0.62
CA PHE A 76 -6.81 -16.07 -1.12
C PHE A 76 -7.00 -17.26 -2.05
N GLY A 77 -8.04 -18.06 -1.78
CA GLY A 77 -8.59 -19.17 -2.56
C GLY A 77 -7.56 -20.01 -3.30
N ASP A 78 -7.14 -21.17 -2.77
CA ASP A 78 -6.25 -22.13 -3.46
C ASP A 78 -5.13 -21.45 -4.29
N SER A 79 -4.46 -20.46 -3.69
CA SER A 79 -3.38 -19.66 -4.29
C SER A 79 -3.78 -18.73 -5.47
N GLU A 80 -5.02 -18.26 -5.49
CA GLU A 80 -5.50 -17.22 -6.41
C GLU A 80 -4.90 -15.83 -6.13
N GLY A 81 -4.40 -15.59 -4.92
CA GLY A 81 -3.66 -14.37 -4.62
C GLY A 81 -3.19 -14.29 -3.19
N PHE A 82 -2.56 -13.17 -2.87
CA PHE A 82 -1.85 -12.98 -1.61
C PHE A 82 -1.76 -11.51 -1.20
N VAL A 83 -1.84 -11.23 0.11
CA VAL A 83 -1.44 -9.93 0.69
C VAL A 83 -0.62 -10.13 1.96
N ALA A 84 0.46 -9.36 2.10
CA ALA A 84 1.29 -9.33 3.30
C ALA A 84 1.23 -7.98 3.99
N VAL A 85 1.02 -7.99 5.31
CA VAL A 85 0.95 -6.81 6.16
C VAL A 85 1.98 -6.92 7.28
N SER A 86 2.93 -6.00 7.34
CA SER A 86 3.93 -5.94 8.40
C SER A 86 3.29 -5.60 9.75
N GLU A 87 3.99 -5.87 10.85
CA GLU A 87 3.52 -5.52 12.20
C GLU A 87 3.15 -4.07 12.40
N THR A 88 3.88 -3.20 11.72
CA THR A 88 3.68 -1.77 11.86
C THR A 88 2.44 -1.31 11.08
N GLY A 89 1.91 -2.13 10.18
CA GLY A 89 0.75 -1.86 9.33
C GLY A 89 1.09 -1.52 7.88
N GLU A 90 2.30 -1.79 7.41
CA GLU A 90 2.66 -1.60 6.01
C GLU A 90 2.23 -2.80 5.17
N MET A 91 1.48 -2.56 4.08
CA MET A 91 1.14 -3.60 3.11
C MET A 91 2.34 -3.76 2.17
N ILE A 92 3.13 -4.80 2.41
CA ILE A 92 4.45 -4.97 1.78
C ILE A 92 4.40 -5.77 0.47
N SER A 93 3.32 -6.51 0.25
CA SER A 93 3.11 -7.28 -0.99
C SER A 93 1.62 -7.50 -1.23
N VAL A 94 1.18 -7.35 -2.48
CA VAL A 94 -0.18 -7.64 -2.95
C VAL A 94 -0.04 -8.30 -4.30
N LEU A 95 -0.41 -9.57 -4.41
CA LEU A 95 -0.23 -10.36 -5.62
C LEU A 95 -1.54 -11.04 -5.99
N LYS A 96 -1.90 -10.97 -7.27
CA LYS A 96 -2.99 -11.76 -7.84
C LYS A 96 -2.38 -12.77 -8.80
N SER A 97 -2.74 -14.05 -8.68
CA SER A 97 -2.37 -15.05 -9.67
C SER A 97 -2.95 -14.68 -11.03
N PRO A 98 -2.20 -14.82 -12.14
CA PRO A 98 -2.72 -14.59 -13.49
C PRO A 98 -3.86 -15.55 -13.85
N TYR A 99 -3.97 -16.67 -13.15
CA TYR A 99 -5.02 -17.68 -13.35
C TYR A 99 -6.22 -17.50 -12.41
N SER A 100 -6.18 -16.49 -11.52
CA SER A 100 -7.24 -16.25 -10.55
C SER A 100 -8.54 -15.84 -11.22
N LYS A 101 -9.62 -16.50 -10.81
CA LYS A 101 -10.99 -16.22 -11.24
C LYS A 101 -11.68 -15.20 -10.33
N MET A 102 -11.07 -14.85 -9.20
CA MET A 102 -11.57 -13.87 -8.24
C MET A 102 -11.81 -12.51 -8.90
N GLN A 103 -13.09 -12.14 -8.92
CA GLN A 103 -13.51 -10.80 -9.29
C GLN A 103 -13.23 -9.84 -8.13
N ASN A 104 -12.88 -8.59 -8.47
CA ASN A 104 -12.55 -7.55 -7.49
C ASN A 104 -11.50 -7.96 -6.42
N PHE A 105 -10.51 -8.77 -6.82
CA PHE A 105 -9.43 -9.22 -5.93
C PHE A 105 -8.83 -8.09 -5.08
N LEU A 106 -8.46 -6.96 -5.69
CA LEU A 106 -7.87 -5.84 -4.95
C LEU A 106 -8.81 -5.24 -3.89
N GLY A 107 -10.12 -5.22 -4.15
CA GLY A 107 -11.12 -4.79 -3.18
C GLY A 107 -11.14 -5.71 -1.95
N ILE A 108 -11.17 -7.02 -2.21
CA ILE A 108 -11.15 -8.08 -1.18
C ILE A 108 -9.81 -8.05 -0.42
N ALA A 109 -8.69 -8.00 -1.13
CA ALA A 109 -7.35 -8.01 -0.57
C ALA A 109 -7.14 -6.84 0.40
N PHE A 110 -7.53 -5.61 0.02
CA PHE A 110 -7.37 -4.48 0.93
C PHE A 110 -8.35 -4.45 2.09
N ALA A 111 -9.60 -4.90 1.92
CA ALA A 111 -10.50 -5.05 3.05
C ALA A 111 -9.89 -5.97 4.13
N ASN A 112 -9.33 -7.10 3.69
CA ASN A 112 -8.68 -8.07 4.55
C ASN A 112 -7.38 -7.54 5.15
N ALA A 113 -6.55 -6.86 4.34
CA ALA A 113 -5.33 -6.22 4.81
C ALA A 113 -5.61 -5.17 5.90
N VAL A 114 -6.65 -4.35 5.73
CA VAL A 114 -7.07 -3.35 6.74
C VAL A 114 -7.50 -4.03 8.05
N MET A 115 -8.21 -5.16 7.99
CA MET A 115 -8.60 -5.87 9.22
C MET A 115 -7.43 -6.38 10.06
N VAL A 116 -6.34 -6.73 9.39
CA VAL A 116 -5.12 -7.23 10.04
C VAL A 116 -4.16 -6.09 10.41
N GLY A 117 -4.61 -4.83 10.31
CA GLY A 117 -3.85 -3.65 10.72
C GLY A 117 -3.10 -2.95 9.59
N GLY A 118 -3.32 -3.37 8.34
CA GLY A 118 -2.76 -2.71 7.17
C GLY A 118 -3.32 -1.30 7.03
N SER A 119 -2.42 -0.34 6.87
CA SER A 119 -2.74 1.07 7.00
C SER A 119 -1.98 1.98 6.06
N ARG A 120 -0.98 1.45 5.35
CA ARG A 120 -0.16 2.22 4.43
C ARG A 120 0.57 1.30 3.46
N LEU A 121 0.96 1.88 2.33
CA LEU A 121 1.72 1.19 1.30
C LEU A 121 2.57 2.19 0.54
N ASP A 122 3.51 1.68 -0.24
CA ASP A 122 4.24 2.42 -1.24
C ASP A 122 4.16 1.68 -2.59
N CYS A 123 4.14 2.41 -3.69
CA CYS A 123 4.12 1.81 -5.02
C CYS A 123 4.92 2.63 -6.02
N TYR A 124 5.36 1.97 -7.08
CA TYR A 124 5.82 2.65 -8.28
C TYR A 124 4.63 3.28 -9.01
N ALA A 125 4.81 4.52 -9.48
CA ALA A 125 3.85 5.29 -10.25
C ALA A 125 3.69 4.73 -11.67
N CYS A 126 3.09 3.55 -11.79
CA CYS A 126 2.94 2.81 -13.04
C CYS A 126 1.48 2.51 -13.35
N ASP A 127 1.12 2.55 -14.64
CA ASP A 127 -0.05 1.88 -15.24
C ASP A 127 -1.33 1.90 -14.40
N ASN A 128 -1.69 3.07 -13.84
CA ASN A 128 -2.91 3.31 -13.06
C ASN A 128 -2.97 2.64 -11.67
N LEU A 129 -1.83 2.29 -11.06
CA LEU A 129 -1.81 1.79 -9.69
C LEU A 129 -2.26 2.85 -8.67
N GLU A 130 -1.86 4.10 -8.84
CA GLU A 130 -2.17 5.21 -7.94
C GLU A 130 -3.67 5.51 -7.92
N PRO A 131 -4.35 5.70 -9.07
CA PRO A 131 -5.80 5.82 -9.10
C PRO A 131 -6.52 4.58 -8.55
N THR A 132 -5.92 3.39 -8.69
CA THR A 132 -6.45 2.12 -8.17
C THR A 132 -6.43 2.09 -6.65
N TYR A 133 -5.34 2.53 -6.01
CA TYR A 133 -5.27 2.62 -4.56
C TYR A 133 -6.15 3.74 -4.02
N CYS A 134 -6.24 4.87 -4.70
CA CYS A 134 -7.11 5.98 -4.29
C CYS A 134 -8.58 5.60 -4.28
N ARG A 135 -9.05 4.87 -5.29
CA ARG A 135 -10.39 4.26 -5.33
C ARG A 135 -10.67 3.24 -4.23
N ARG A 136 -9.67 2.91 -3.41
CA ARG A 136 -9.74 1.99 -2.27
C ARG A 136 -9.37 2.69 -0.95
N GLY A 137 -9.58 4.00 -0.90
CA GLY A 137 -9.43 4.77 0.34
C GLY A 137 -7.98 5.03 0.75
N PHE A 138 -7.01 4.80 -0.13
CA PHE A 138 -5.64 5.23 0.09
C PHE A 138 -5.46 6.68 -0.36
N ILE A 139 -4.63 7.40 0.38
CA ILE A 139 -4.37 8.82 0.21
C ILE A 139 -2.87 8.96 0.00
N PRO A 140 -2.41 9.41 -1.18
CA PRO A 140 -0.99 9.65 -1.39
C PRO A 140 -0.55 10.87 -0.58
N ILE A 141 0.58 10.73 0.10
CA ILE A 141 1.12 11.70 1.03
C ILE A 141 2.34 12.42 0.47
N CYS A 142 3.23 11.68 -0.18
CA CYS A 142 4.40 12.23 -0.84
C CYS A 142 4.89 11.26 -1.92
N LYS A 143 5.77 11.77 -2.77
CA LYS A 143 6.47 10.99 -3.78
C LYS A 143 7.97 11.23 -3.74
N ILE A 144 8.74 10.28 -4.23
CA ILE A 144 10.17 10.44 -4.46
C ILE A 144 10.47 10.11 -5.91
N LYS A 145 11.52 10.72 -6.45
CA LYS A 145 12.06 10.31 -7.75
C LYS A 145 12.51 8.87 -7.68
N PHE A 146 12.33 8.15 -8.78
CA PHE A 146 12.88 6.81 -8.92
C PHE A 146 14.38 6.82 -8.62
N ASP A 147 14.82 5.84 -7.85
CA ASP A 147 16.21 5.68 -7.46
C ASP A 147 16.59 4.22 -7.66
N GLU A 148 17.50 3.99 -8.61
CA GLU A 148 17.99 2.66 -8.99
C GLU A 148 18.57 1.88 -7.81
N ARG A 149 19.06 2.57 -6.77
CA ARG A 149 19.61 1.93 -5.57
C ARG A 149 18.55 1.19 -4.76
N TYR A 150 17.29 1.64 -4.84
CA TYR A 150 16.15 1.03 -4.15
C TYR A 150 15.24 0.25 -5.11
N ALA A 151 15.60 0.23 -6.39
CA ALA A 151 14.85 -0.46 -7.42
C ALA A 151 15.03 -1.98 -7.26
N GLN A 152 13.92 -2.71 -7.13
CA GLN A 152 13.96 -4.18 -7.13
C GLN A 152 14.48 -4.68 -8.49
N LYS A 153 14.96 -5.93 -8.58
CA LYS A 153 15.43 -6.51 -9.87
C LYS A 153 14.40 -6.43 -11.01
N MET A 154 13.11 -6.38 -10.66
CA MET A 154 12.00 -6.21 -11.60
C MET A 154 11.90 -4.78 -12.18
N ALA A 155 12.64 -3.82 -11.64
CA ALA A 155 12.59 -2.45 -12.11
C ALA A 155 13.19 -2.25 -13.50
N LYS A 156 13.99 -3.20 -13.97
CA LYS A 156 14.40 -3.30 -15.39
C LYS A 156 13.21 -3.46 -16.35
N TYR A 157 12.03 -3.86 -15.85
CA TYR A 157 10.80 -3.95 -16.63
C TYR A 157 9.97 -2.66 -16.57
N TYR A 158 10.31 -1.71 -15.70
CA TYR A 158 9.73 -0.37 -15.73
C TYR A 158 10.52 0.46 -16.74
N SER A 159 10.00 0.56 -17.96
CA SER A 159 10.62 1.29 -19.07
C SER A 159 10.75 2.80 -18.86
N SER A 160 10.23 3.34 -17.75
CA SER A 160 10.02 4.78 -17.54
C SER A 160 10.59 5.37 -16.24
N HIS A 161 11.37 4.61 -15.44
CA HIS A 161 11.90 5.07 -14.14
C HIS A 161 10.82 5.78 -13.29
N PRO A 162 9.72 5.08 -12.96
CA PRO A 162 8.54 5.66 -12.31
C PRO A 162 8.85 6.13 -10.90
N ASP A 163 8.37 7.31 -10.52
CA ASP A 163 8.44 7.79 -9.14
C ASP A 163 7.84 6.77 -8.16
N ILE A 164 8.28 6.80 -6.90
CA ILE A 164 7.68 5.99 -5.84
C ILE A 164 6.75 6.88 -5.01
N VAL A 165 5.53 6.40 -4.80
CA VAL A 165 4.45 7.14 -4.14
C VAL A 165 4.09 6.45 -2.83
N PHE A 166 4.02 7.25 -1.76
CA PHE A 166 3.74 6.79 -0.41
C PHE A 166 2.31 7.11 -0.02
N PHE A 167 1.55 6.09 0.40
CA PHE A 167 0.13 6.22 0.72
C PHE A 167 -0.16 5.86 2.16
N ILE A 168 -1.18 6.51 2.72
CA ILE A 168 -1.83 6.06 3.96
C ILE A 168 -3.28 5.68 3.66
N TYR A 169 -3.85 4.78 4.45
CA TYR A 169 -5.26 4.47 4.40
C TYR A 169 -6.08 5.59 5.07
N CYS A 170 -7.32 5.84 4.64
CA CYS A 170 -8.16 6.90 5.19
C CYS A 170 -8.71 6.59 6.61
N GLY A 171 -8.51 5.38 7.10
CA GLY A 171 -8.98 4.93 8.42
C GLY A 171 -10.49 4.67 8.49
N ASP A 172 -11.15 4.48 7.35
CA ASP A 172 -12.53 4.00 7.35
C ASP A 172 -12.59 2.57 7.89
N PRO A 173 -13.59 2.21 8.72
CA PRO A 173 -13.77 0.83 9.11
C PRO A 173 -14.15 -0.01 7.88
N VAL A 174 -13.84 -1.31 7.90
CA VAL A 174 -13.98 -2.20 6.74
C VAL A 174 -15.39 -2.18 6.13
N TYR A 175 -16.43 -2.05 6.96
CA TYR A 175 -17.80 -1.87 6.48
C TYR A 175 -17.97 -0.63 5.59
N THR A 176 -17.57 0.53 6.11
CA THR A 176 -17.61 1.80 5.39
C THR A 176 -16.74 1.74 4.14
N TYR A 177 -15.61 1.05 4.21
CA TYR A 177 -14.77 0.81 3.03
C TYR A 177 -15.50 0.06 1.93
N TRP A 178 -16.16 -1.05 2.26
CA TRP A 178 -16.90 -1.83 1.27
C TRP A 178 -18.01 -1.01 0.62
N GLN A 179 -18.79 -0.30 1.44
CA GLN A 179 -19.85 0.57 0.94
C GLN A 179 -19.29 1.62 -0.01
N LYS A 180 -18.31 2.42 0.44
CA LYS A 180 -17.75 3.51 -0.37
C LYS A 180 -17.05 3.02 -1.62
N MET A 181 -16.36 1.89 -1.57
CA MET A 181 -15.70 1.33 -2.76
C MET A 181 -16.75 0.85 -3.78
N ASN A 182 -17.80 0.16 -3.34
CA ASN A 182 -18.88 -0.30 -4.24
C ASN A 182 -19.67 0.87 -4.83
N ASP A 183 -19.93 1.90 -4.03
CA ASP A 183 -20.66 3.10 -4.45
C ASP A 183 -19.77 4.10 -5.23
N GLY A 184 -18.47 3.80 -5.39
CA GLY A 184 -17.51 4.68 -6.06
C GLY A 184 -17.26 6.01 -5.34
N LEU A 185 -17.49 6.05 -4.03
CA LEU A 185 -17.41 7.25 -3.18
C LEU A 185 -15.99 7.58 -2.70
N TYR A 186 -15.03 6.67 -2.91
CA TYR A 186 -13.63 7.03 -2.74
C TYR A 186 -13.16 7.91 -3.89
N MET A 187 -12.59 9.06 -3.55
CA MET A 187 -12.03 9.98 -4.53
C MET A 187 -10.97 9.26 -5.36
N ALA A 188 -11.16 9.23 -6.68
CA ALA A 188 -10.04 9.02 -7.58
C ALA A 188 -9.14 10.24 -7.44
N TRP A 189 -7.90 10.06 -6.98
CA TRP A 189 -6.87 11.06 -7.22
C TRP A 189 -6.46 10.88 -8.67
N ASP A 190 -7.13 11.63 -9.53
CA ASP A 190 -6.91 11.66 -10.96
C ASP A 190 -5.71 12.54 -11.34
N ASN A 191 -5.23 13.38 -10.43
CA ASN A 191 -4.05 14.20 -10.65
C ASN A 191 -2.93 13.97 -9.61
N TYR A 192 -2.10 12.98 -9.92
CA TYR A 192 -0.86 12.63 -9.23
C TYR A 192 0.18 13.78 -9.18
N GLU A 193 0.12 14.74 -10.11
CA GLU A 193 1.10 15.82 -10.19
C GLU A 193 1.14 16.65 -8.90
N TYR A 194 -0.01 16.78 -8.23
CA TYR A 194 -0.13 17.55 -6.99
C TYR A 194 0.41 16.84 -5.73
N VAL A 195 0.76 15.55 -5.81
CA VAL A 195 1.42 14.89 -4.68
C VAL A 195 2.83 15.49 -4.54
N PRO A 196 3.21 16.06 -3.40
CA PRO A 196 4.49 16.77 -3.26
C PRO A 196 5.67 15.82 -3.28
N TYR A 197 6.81 16.27 -3.82
CA TYR A 197 8.05 15.53 -3.67
C TYR A 197 8.57 15.63 -2.25
N ILE A 198 9.19 14.56 -1.75
CA ILE A 198 9.76 14.57 -0.40
C ILE A 198 10.85 15.63 -0.23
N LYS A 199 11.58 15.95 -1.30
CA LYS A 199 12.60 17.00 -1.30
C LYS A 199 12.01 18.37 -1.01
N GLU A 200 10.87 18.68 -1.62
CA GLU A 200 10.14 19.94 -1.36
C GLU A 200 9.73 20.01 0.12
N ILE A 201 9.29 18.89 0.70
CA ILE A 201 8.97 18.82 2.12
C ILE A 201 10.22 19.00 3.00
N GLN A 202 11.34 18.35 2.66
CA GLN A 202 12.60 18.49 3.39
C GLN A 202 13.10 19.94 3.38
N GLU A 203 13.09 20.58 2.21
CA GLU A 203 13.45 22.00 2.06
C GLU A 203 12.55 22.92 2.90
N LEU A 204 11.24 22.67 2.89
CA LEU A 204 10.28 23.47 3.65
C LEU A 204 10.46 23.35 5.17
N ILE A 205 10.86 22.18 5.67
CA ILE A 205 11.05 21.96 7.11
C ILE A 205 12.50 22.11 7.57
N GLY A 206 13.45 22.37 6.65
CA GLY A 206 14.87 22.47 6.96
C GLY A 206 15.56 21.13 7.22
N ALA A 207 14.95 20.01 6.83
CA ALA A 207 15.53 18.69 7.02
C ALA A 207 16.65 18.40 5.99
N PRO A 208 17.65 17.58 6.34
CA PRO A 208 18.74 17.23 5.42
C PRO A 208 18.23 16.54 4.15
N VAL A 209 18.70 17.01 2.99
CA VAL A 209 18.53 16.34 1.68
C VAL A 209 19.78 15.47 1.44
N ASP A 210 19.88 14.35 2.16
CA ASP A 210 21.09 13.50 2.22
C ASP A 210 21.02 12.28 1.29
N GLY A 211 20.07 12.24 0.36
CA GLY A 211 19.88 11.13 -0.57
C GLY A 211 19.29 9.87 0.08
N LYS A 212 18.79 9.95 1.32
CA LYS A 212 17.97 8.91 1.98
C LYS A 212 16.47 9.18 1.86
N ASP A 213 16.09 9.76 0.73
CA ASP A 213 14.73 10.22 0.42
C ASP A 213 13.67 9.14 0.68
N TYR A 214 13.94 7.87 0.37
CA TYR A 214 13.01 6.76 0.64
C TYR A 214 12.76 6.54 2.14
N LYS A 215 13.81 6.48 2.97
CA LYS A 215 13.67 6.29 4.42
C LYS A 215 12.98 7.49 5.06
N PHE A 216 13.31 8.69 4.60
CA PHE A 216 12.66 9.91 5.07
C PHE A 216 11.19 9.96 4.66
N ALA A 217 10.85 9.63 3.42
CA ALA A 217 9.46 9.54 2.94
C ALA A 217 8.64 8.52 3.74
N GLY A 218 9.21 7.36 4.05
CA GLY A 218 8.59 6.36 4.91
C GLY A 218 8.31 6.90 6.33
N LYS A 219 9.29 7.54 6.97
CA LYS A 219 9.10 8.20 8.28
C LYS A 219 8.02 9.28 8.23
N PHE A 220 8.04 10.11 7.18
CA PHE A 220 7.07 11.19 7.00
C PHE A 220 5.66 10.63 6.84
N ARG A 221 5.47 9.62 5.98
CA ARG A 221 4.20 8.87 5.82
C ARG A 221 3.70 8.33 7.17
N ASP A 222 4.56 7.66 7.92
CA ASP A 222 4.21 7.02 9.19
C ASP A 222 3.84 8.05 10.26
N MET A 223 4.55 9.18 10.31
CA MET A 223 4.22 10.32 11.17
C MET A 223 2.85 10.92 10.81
N ILE A 224 2.59 11.14 9.52
CA ILE A 224 1.31 11.67 9.04
C ILE A 224 0.16 10.71 9.40
N TRP A 225 0.36 9.40 9.24
CA TRP A 225 -0.60 8.38 9.69
C TRP A 225 -0.84 8.41 11.21
N GLY A 226 0.22 8.53 12.01
CA GLY A 226 0.11 8.65 13.47
C GLY A 226 -0.71 9.86 13.89
N LYS A 227 -0.52 11.02 13.23
CA LYS A 227 -1.32 12.22 13.48
C LYS A 227 -2.77 12.05 13.01
N TRP A 228 -3.00 11.39 11.88
CA TRP A 228 -4.34 11.05 11.37
C TRP A 228 -5.14 10.29 12.42
N ASN A 229 -4.57 9.22 12.97
CA ASN A 229 -5.23 8.43 14.01
C ASN A 229 -5.29 9.13 15.37
N GLY A 230 -4.37 10.05 15.64
CA GLY A 230 -4.35 10.89 16.84
C GLY A 230 -5.37 12.04 16.83
N GLY A 231 -6.29 12.09 15.86
CA GLY A 231 -7.38 13.08 15.81
C GLY A 231 -7.14 14.28 14.90
N LEU A 232 -6.10 14.24 14.04
CA LEU A 232 -6.03 15.21 12.95
C LEU A 232 -7.28 15.09 12.09
N LYS A 233 -8.03 16.18 11.91
CA LYS A 233 -9.34 16.09 11.26
C LYS A 233 -9.19 15.61 9.83
N ARG A 234 -9.92 14.54 9.48
CA ARG A 234 -9.89 13.88 8.16
C ARG A 234 -10.06 14.88 6.99
N GLU A 235 -10.82 15.95 7.22
CA GLU A 235 -11.08 17.04 6.26
C GLU A 235 -9.85 17.84 5.78
N PHE A 236 -8.70 17.74 6.46
CA PHE A 236 -7.49 18.47 6.10
C PHE A 236 -6.62 17.78 5.05
N MET A 237 -6.75 16.47 4.84
CA MET A 237 -5.79 15.73 4.01
C MET A 237 -6.36 15.15 2.70
N PHE A 238 -7.66 15.34 2.44
CA PHE A 238 -8.26 14.97 1.15
C PHE A 238 -7.87 15.89 -0.03
N ARG A 239 -7.07 16.94 0.21
CA ARG A 239 -6.61 17.85 -0.85
C ARG A 239 -5.12 18.11 -0.72
N PRO A 240 -4.32 17.93 -1.79
CA PRO A 240 -2.87 18.17 -1.77
C PRO A 240 -2.48 19.55 -1.20
N ASN A 241 -3.19 20.61 -1.61
CA ASN A 241 -2.94 21.96 -1.12
C ASN A 241 -3.15 22.09 0.39
N LYS A 242 -4.09 21.33 0.98
CA LYS A 242 -4.31 21.35 2.42
C LYS A 242 -3.25 20.54 3.18
N LEU A 243 -2.76 19.43 2.60
CA LEU A 243 -1.61 18.71 3.15
C LEU A 243 -0.37 19.61 3.17
N MET A 244 -0.10 20.30 2.06
CA MET A 244 1.00 21.26 1.99
C MET A 244 0.82 22.43 2.97
N ASN A 245 -0.38 22.99 3.09
CA ASN A 245 -0.66 24.01 4.10
C ASN A 245 -0.43 23.49 5.52
N TYR A 246 -0.79 22.23 5.81
CA TYR A 246 -0.53 21.61 7.10
C TYR A 246 0.97 21.46 7.36
N VAL A 247 1.73 20.98 6.37
CA VAL A 247 3.20 20.87 6.45
C VAL A 247 3.82 22.25 6.71
N CYS A 248 3.47 23.26 5.91
CA CYS A 248 3.97 24.62 6.07
C CYS A 248 3.64 25.21 7.45
N SER A 249 2.41 25.04 7.92
CA SER A 249 1.95 25.57 9.21
C SER A 249 2.60 24.87 10.41
N ASN A 250 3.15 23.66 10.21
CA ASN A 250 3.74 22.86 11.29
C ASN A 250 5.23 22.58 11.09
N ALA A 251 5.89 23.19 10.10
CA ALA A 251 7.27 22.86 9.69
C ALA A 251 8.25 22.70 10.86
N LYS A 252 8.31 23.70 11.76
CA LYS A 252 9.17 23.67 12.97
C LYS A 252 8.87 22.52 13.92
N ARG A 253 7.60 22.10 14.01
CA ARG A 253 7.19 20.97 14.83
C ARG A 253 7.50 19.65 14.15
N LEU A 254 7.52 19.58 12.82
CA LEU A 254 7.81 18.35 12.09
C LEU A 254 9.31 18.04 12.10
N ASP A 255 10.15 19.08 12.01
CA ASP A 255 11.61 18.97 12.07
C ASP A 255 12.09 18.18 13.31
N GLY A 256 11.62 18.57 14.50
CA GLY A 256 11.98 17.90 15.76
C GLY A 256 11.48 16.45 15.92
N TRP A 257 10.63 15.94 15.03
CA TRP A 257 10.14 14.54 15.06
C TRP A 257 10.84 13.63 14.05
N MET A 258 11.54 14.21 13.07
CA MET A 258 12.18 13.47 11.99
C MET A 258 13.62 13.06 12.33
N HIS A 259 14.23 13.73 13.30
CA HIS A 259 15.54 13.46 13.90
C HIS A 259 15.47 12.40 15.00
#